data_AF-A0A1G9MXD8-F1
#
_entry.id   AF-A0A1G9MXD8-F1
#
_cell.length_a   1.000
_cell.length_b   1.000
_cell.length_c   1.000
_cell.angle_alpha   90.00
_cell.angle_beta   90.00
_cell.angle_gamma   90.00
#
_symmetry.space_group_name_H-M   'P 1'
#
loop_
_entity.id
_entity.type
_entity.pdbx_description
1 polymer ?
#
loop_
_entity_poly.entity_id
_entity_poly.type
_entity_poly.pdbx_seq_one_letter_code
_entity_poly.pdbx_strand_id
1 'polypeptide(L)'
;MRPSLVIAALGGTLALSACAPPPSTTTVVVPAASTQCIADQYQQYVGQQSPAISLPAGTEYRHYRTGDPVTKDLNPTRLNFEYDRSGRLVSVTCG
;
A
#
# COMPACT_ATOMS: atom_id res chain seq x y z
N MET A 1 49.42 -51.04 -1.38
CA MET A 1 48.13 -50.67 -0.74
C MET A 1 48.24 -49.26 -0.17
N ARG A 2 47.67 -48.26 -0.85
CA ARG A 2 47.29 -46.94 -0.33
C ARG A 2 46.16 -46.44 -1.24
N PRO A 3 44.93 -46.17 -0.75
CA PRO A 3 43.81 -45.94 -1.64
C PRO A 3 43.86 -44.52 -2.20
N SER A 4 43.73 -44.43 -3.51
CA SER A 4 43.25 -43.24 -4.21
C SER A 4 41.80 -42.97 -3.80
N LEU A 5 41.45 -41.73 -3.52
CA LEU A 5 40.06 -41.28 -3.64
C LEU A 5 40.02 -39.87 -4.23
N VAL A 6 39.70 -39.82 -5.52
CA VAL A 6 39.27 -38.64 -6.25
C VAL A 6 37.73 -38.68 -6.26
N ILE A 7 37.07 -37.66 -5.70
CA ILE A 7 35.65 -37.35 -5.88
C ILE A 7 35.60 -35.81 -5.95
N ALA A 8 35.55 -35.16 -7.12
CA ALA A 8 34.43 -35.04 -8.07
C ALA A 8 33.19 -34.32 -7.51
N ALA A 9 33.25 -32.98 -7.59
CA ALA A 9 32.25 -32.08 -8.17
C ALA A 9 30.86 -31.85 -7.55
N LEU A 10 30.31 -30.69 -7.96
CA LEU A 10 28.92 -30.24 -8.00
C LEU A 10 28.37 -29.45 -6.80
N GLY A 11 28.44 -28.12 -6.96
CA GLY A 11 27.22 -27.31 -7.15
C GLY A 11 26.27 -27.22 -5.96
N GLY A 12 26.57 -26.33 -5.01
CA GLY A 12 25.60 -25.81 -4.06
C GLY A 12 25.28 -24.36 -4.40
N THR A 13 24.21 -24.13 -5.16
CA THR A 13 23.64 -22.81 -5.38
C THR A 13 23.29 -22.19 -4.02
N LEU A 14 23.97 -21.11 -3.66
CA LEU A 14 23.60 -20.31 -2.49
C LEU A 14 22.18 -19.79 -2.71
N ALA A 15 21.23 -20.35 -1.96
CA ALA A 15 19.89 -19.80 -1.84
C ALA A 15 20.02 -18.47 -1.09
N LEU A 16 19.98 -17.35 -1.80
CA LEU A 16 19.81 -16.04 -1.18
C LEU A 16 18.42 -16.00 -0.54
N SER A 17 18.39 -16.16 0.77
CA SER A 17 17.21 -15.90 1.60
C SER A 17 16.86 -14.42 1.49
N ALA A 18 15.80 -14.10 0.74
CA ALA A 18 15.22 -12.77 0.67
C ALA A 18 14.51 -12.45 2.00
N CYS A 19 15.27 -11.90 2.95
CA CYS A 19 14.71 -11.34 4.17
C CYS A 19 14.17 -9.94 3.86
N ALA A 20 12.97 -9.88 3.27
CA ALA A 20 12.24 -8.62 3.14
C ALA A 20 11.60 -8.27 4.49
N PRO A 21 11.75 -7.04 5.00
CA PRO A 21 11.02 -6.60 6.18
C PRO A 21 9.52 -6.72 5.91
N PRO A 22 8.72 -7.19 6.88
CA PRO A 22 7.27 -7.19 6.74
C PRO A 22 6.79 -5.75 6.50
N PRO A 23 5.76 -5.54 5.67
CA PRO A 23 5.20 -4.21 5.47
C PRO A 23 4.76 -3.65 6.83
N SER A 24 5.30 -2.48 7.19
CA SER A 24 4.91 -1.75 8.40
C SER A 24 3.48 -1.26 8.25
N THR A 25 2.51 -2.07 8.68
CA THR A 25 1.11 -1.68 8.79
C THR A 25 0.93 -0.79 10.02
N THR A 26 1.18 0.51 9.86
CA THR A 26 0.76 1.51 10.85
C THR A 26 -0.76 1.65 10.77
N THR A 27 -1.48 0.94 11.63
CA THR A 27 -2.93 1.10 11.80
C THR A 27 -3.20 2.40 12.54
N VAL A 28 -3.54 3.46 11.80
CA VAL A 28 -4.02 4.72 12.38
C VAL A 28 -5.49 4.55 12.73
N VAL A 29 -5.81 4.56 14.02
CA VAL A 29 -7.20 4.56 14.50
C VAL A 29 -7.73 5.99 14.39
N VAL A 30 -8.64 6.20 13.44
CA VAL A 30 -9.33 7.46 13.21
C VAL A 30 -10.67 7.49 13.97
N PRO A 31 -11.09 8.62 14.58
CA PRO A 31 -12.39 8.75 15.24
C PRO A 31 -13.59 8.45 14.33
N ALA A 32 -14.73 8.09 14.94
CA ALA A 32 -15.99 7.77 14.25
C ALA A 32 -16.43 8.85 13.26
N ALA A 33 -17.11 8.44 12.17
CA ALA A 33 -17.53 9.25 11.04
C ALA A 33 -17.97 10.67 11.45
N SER A 34 -17.08 11.63 11.23
CA SER A 34 -17.38 13.03 11.44
C SER A 34 -18.24 13.54 10.29
N THR A 35 -19.14 14.47 10.59
CA THR A 35 -19.83 15.30 9.58
C THR A 35 -18.85 16.19 8.79
N GLN A 36 -17.57 16.16 9.15
CA GLN A 36 -16.47 16.85 8.50
C GLN A 36 -15.59 15.85 7.74
N CYS A 37 -15.06 16.31 6.61
CA CYS A 37 -14.02 15.63 5.87
C CYS A 37 -12.80 15.29 6.74
N ILE A 38 -12.25 14.08 6.58
CA ILE A 38 -11.10 13.59 7.34
C ILE A 38 -9.86 13.30 6.47
N ALA A 39 -9.80 13.86 5.26
CA ALA A 39 -8.71 13.60 4.30
C ALA A 39 -7.31 13.91 4.88
N ASP A 40 -7.19 14.94 5.71
CA ASP A 40 -5.93 15.36 6.34
C ASP A 40 -5.27 14.25 7.16
N GLN A 41 -6.06 13.35 7.75
CA GLN A 41 -5.55 12.24 8.55
C GLN A 41 -4.86 11.16 7.71
N TYR A 42 -5.04 11.18 6.39
CA TYR A 42 -4.48 10.18 5.48
C TYR A 42 -3.36 10.74 4.59
N GLN A 43 -2.99 12.02 4.75
CA GLN A 43 -1.94 12.66 3.94
C GLN A 43 -0.58 11.96 4.08
N GLN A 44 -0.33 11.33 5.23
CA GLN A 44 0.87 10.53 5.49
C GLN A 44 1.06 9.33 4.51
N TYR A 45 -0.01 8.88 3.86
CA TYR A 45 0.04 7.78 2.89
C TYR A 45 0.37 8.26 1.47
N VAL A 46 0.32 9.56 1.20
CA VAL A 46 0.64 10.09 -0.12
C VAL A 46 2.11 9.80 -0.43
N GLY A 47 2.33 9.18 -1.58
CA GLY A 47 3.63 8.68 -2.03
C GLY A 47 3.93 7.23 -1.62
N GLN A 48 3.06 6.56 -0.88
CA GLN A 48 3.25 5.14 -0.58
C GLN A 48 2.73 4.25 -1.71
N GLN A 49 3.38 3.11 -1.90
CA GLN A 49 2.98 2.10 -2.86
C GLN A 49 1.86 1.24 -2.28
N SER A 50 0.63 1.39 -2.80
CA SER A 50 -0.54 0.61 -2.39
C SER A 50 -0.68 0.44 -0.85
N PRO A 51 -0.71 1.55 -0.10
CA PRO A 51 -0.77 1.51 1.36
C PRO A 51 -2.03 0.79 1.86
N ALA A 52 -1.88 0.03 2.93
CA ALA A 52 -3.01 -0.54 3.65
C ALA A 52 -3.63 0.53 4.54
N ILE A 53 -4.78 1.06 4.12
CA ILE A 53 -5.50 2.13 4.83
C ILE A 53 -6.72 1.52 5.53
N SER A 54 -6.86 1.79 6.83
CA SER A 54 -8.06 1.44 7.60
C SER A 54 -8.94 2.67 7.74
N LEU A 55 -10.24 2.51 7.53
CA LEU A 55 -11.23 3.58 7.63
C LEU A 55 -12.22 3.28 8.75
N PRO A 56 -12.72 4.31 9.47
CA PRO A 56 -13.83 4.14 10.40
C PRO A 56 -15.04 3.51 9.72
N ALA A 57 -15.79 2.70 10.46
CA ALA A 57 -17.03 2.12 9.95
C ALA A 57 -18.01 3.22 9.50
N GLY A 58 -18.64 3.02 8.34
CA GLY A 58 -19.59 3.98 7.76
C GLY A 58 -18.96 5.15 7.02
N THR A 59 -17.62 5.21 6.90
CA THR A 59 -16.96 6.21 6.06
C THR A 59 -17.29 5.98 4.60
N GLU A 60 -17.79 7.01 3.91
CA GLU A 60 -17.95 6.97 2.45
C GLU A 60 -16.60 7.29 1.78
N TYR A 61 -16.16 6.43 0.88
CA TYR A 61 -14.89 6.60 0.19
C TYR A 61 -14.90 6.06 -1.23
N ARG A 62 -13.96 6.54 -2.04
CA ARG A 62 -13.72 6.10 -3.41
C ARG A 62 -12.23 5.98 -3.68
N HIS A 63 -11.84 4.90 -4.36
CA HIS A 63 -10.52 4.77 -4.97
C HIS A 63 -10.65 4.91 -6.48
N TYR A 64 -9.73 5.63 -7.11
CA TYR A 64 -9.65 5.72 -8.56
C TYR A 64 -8.20 5.95 -9.00
N ARG A 65 -7.91 5.75 -10.28
CA ARG A 65 -6.61 6.05 -10.85
C ARG A 65 -6.60 7.38 -11.58
N THR A 66 -5.44 8.03 -11.61
CA THR A 66 -5.23 9.23 -12.41
C THR A 66 -5.58 8.96 -13.88
N GLY A 67 -6.55 9.72 -14.39
CA GLY A 67 -7.07 9.60 -15.76
C GLY A 67 -8.34 8.77 -15.89
N ASP A 68 -8.81 8.12 -14.82
CA ASP A 68 -10.11 7.43 -14.84
C ASP A 68 -11.25 8.46 -15.01
N PRO A 69 -12.29 8.15 -15.81
CA PRO A 69 -13.47 8.99 -15.89
C PRO A 69 -14.22 8.94 -14.56
N VAL A 70 -14.27 10.08 -13.86
CA VAL A 70 -15.01 10.24 -12.60
C VAL A 70 -15.99 11.38 -12.71
N THR A 71 -17.20 11.19 -12.19
CA THR A 71 -18.18 12.26 -12.05
C THR A 71 -17.71 13.25 -10.99
N LYS A 72 -17.92 14.54 -11.23
CA LYS A 72 -17.57 15.65 -10.32
C LYS A 72 -18.79 16.08 -9.48
N ASP A 73 -19.51 15.11 -8.94
CA ASP A 73 -20.56 15.32 -7.96
C ASP A 73 -19.92 15.68 -6.61
N LEU A 74 -20.27 16.83 -6.04
CA LEU A 74 -19.73 17.27 -4.75
C LEU A 74 -20.37 16.46 -3.61
N ASN A 75 -19.55 15.65 -2.94
CA ASN A 75 -19.86 15.05 -1.66
C ASN A 75 -18.80 15.48 -0.62
N PRO A 76 -19.12 16.43 0.27
CA PRO A 76 -18.14 17.03 1.18
C PRO A 76 -17.59 16.06 2.23
N THR A 77 -18.27 14.93 2.47
CA THR A 77 -17.87 13.91 3.45
C THR A 77 -17.16 12.72 2.83
N ARG A 78 -17.23 12.54 1.51
CA ARG A 78 -16.61 11.39 0.82
C ARG A 78 -15.10 11.55 0.69
N LEU A 79 -14.35 10.56 1.15
CA LEU A 79 -12.91 10.46 0.91
C LEU A 79 -12.60 9.97 -0.50
N ASN A 80 -11.61 10.58 -1.13
CA ASN A 80 -11.11 10.19 -2.43
C ASN A 80 -9.63 9.82 -2.29
N PHE A 81 -9.28 8.60 -2.71
CA PHE A 81 -7.91 8.11 -2.82
C PHE A 81 -7.55 7.97 -4.29
N GLU A 82 -6.64 8.82 -4.76
CA GLU A 82 -6.16 8.79 -6.14
C GLU A 82 -4.82 8.07 -6.22
N TYR A 83 -4.73 7.09 -7.10
CA TYR A 83 -3.50 6.36 -7.38
C TYR A 83 -2.99 6.64 -8.78
N ASP A 84 -1.69 6.66 -8.98
CA ASP A 84 -1.14 6.62 -10.33
C ASP A 84 -1.27 5.20 -10.95
N ARG A 85 -0.79 5.05 -12.18
CA ARG A 85 -0.80 3.76 -12.89
C ARG A 85 0.07 2.70 -12.24
N SER A 86 1.08 3.09 -11.47
CA SER A 86 1.94 2.16 -10.73
C SER A 86 1.29 1.65 -9.45
N GLY A 87 0.22 2.29 -8.98
CA GLY A 87 -0.44 1.98 -7.70
C GLY A 87 0.12 2.77 -6.53
N ARG A 88 0.87 3.84 -6.79
CA ARG A 88 1.31 4.81 -5.78
C ARG A 88 0.17 5.78 -5.48
N LEU A 89 -0.13 5.99 -4.20
CA LEU A 89 -1.13 6.98 -3.81
C LEU A 89 -0.57 8.39 -4.09
N VAL A 90 -1.26 9.19 -4.90
CA VAL A 90 -0.80 10.52 -5.31
C VAL A 90 -1.61 11.65 -4.68
N SER A 91 -2.84 11.38 -4.23
CA SER A 91 -3.67 12.40 -3.60
C SER A 91 -4.71 11.77 -2.66
N VAL A 92 -5.02 12.48 -1.58
CA VAL A 92 -6.18 12.21 -0.73
C VAL A 92 -6.97 13.51 -0.56
N THR A 93 -8.24 13.50 -0.94
CA THR A 93 -9.11 14.69 -0.91
C THR A 93 -10.52 14.34 -0.44
N CYS A 94 -11.34 15.35 -0.18
CA CYS A 94 -12.79 15.19 -0.05
C CYS A 94 -13.51 15.84 -1.21
N GLY A 95 -14.62 15.22 -1.63
CA GLY A 95 -15.43 15.71 -2.74
C GLY A 95 -16.21 14.63 -3.47
#